data_AF-A0A8S8YFP4-F1
#
_entry.id   AF-A0A8S8YFP4-F1
#
_cell.length_a   1.000
_cell.length_b   1.000
_cell.length_c   1.000
_cell.angle_alpha   90.00
_cell.angle_beta   90.00
_cell.angle_gamma   90.00
#
_symmetry.space_group_name_H-M   'P 1'
#
loop_
_entity.id
_entity.type
_entity.pdbx_description
1 polymer ?
#
loop_
_entity_poly.entity_id
_entity_poly.type
_entity_poly.pdbx_seq_one_letter_code
_entity_poly.pdbx_strand_id
1 'polypeptide(L)' 'MDWDRTGGRLQTTFRRRLEAFDVKVDEEIRRVLMRCLKPETRTVEGLSGLIDVLGLDGR' A
#
# COMPACT_ATOMS: atom_id res chain seq x y z
N MET A 1 -3.38 -2.39 1.00
CA MET A 1 -3.35 -3.69 0.29
C MET A 1 -2.12 -3.76 -0.58
N ASP A 2 -1.71 -4.98 -0.94
CA ASP A 2 -0.57 -5.21 -1.81
C ASP A 2 -0.65 -4.41 -3.12
N TRP A 3 0.52 -4.17 -3.68
CA TRP A 3 0.77 -3.45 -4.92
C TRP A 3 0.88 -4.42 -6.13
N ASP A 4 0.16 -5.53 -6.05
CA ASP A 4 -0.03 -6.49 -7.12
C ASP A 4 -1.42 -6.32 -7.77
N ARG A 5 -1.72 -7.19 -8.75
CA ARG A 5 -3.00 -7.16 -9.47
C ARG A 5 -4.18 -7.44 -8.53
N THR A 6 -4.01 -8.36 -7.58
CA THR A 6 -5.09 -8.77 -6.67
C THR A 6 -5.41 -7.66 -5.68
N GLY A 7 -4.38 -7.09 -5.04
CA GLY A 7 -4.50 -5.95 -4.14
C GLY A 7 -5.12 -4.74 -4.81
N GLY A 8 -4.82 -4.46 -6.08
CA GLY A 8 -5.47 -3.39 -6.85
C GLY A 8 -6.98 -3.61 -7.06
N ARG A 9 -7.40 -4.85 -7.34
CA ARG A 9 -8.81 -5.20 -7.47
C ARG A 9 -9.55 -5.04 -6.14
N LEU A 10 -8.99 -5.60 -5.07
CA LEU A 10 -9.58 -5.54 -3.74
C LEU A 10 -9.66 -4.10 -3.23
N GLN A 11 -8.60 -3.31 -3.39
CA GLN A 11 -8.57 -1.89 -3.04
C GLN A 11 -9.72 -1.14 -3.73
N THR A 12 -9.91 -1.36 -5.04
CA THR A 12 -11.02 -0.74 -5.80
C THR A 12 -12.38 -1.17 -5.27
N THR A 13 -12.56 -2.45 -4.96
CA THR A 13 -13.82 -2.98 -4.41
C THR A 13 -14.12 -2.37 -3.04
N PHE A 14 -13.15 -2.31 -2.13
CA PHE A 14 -13.34 -1.73 -0.81
C PHE A 14 -13.56 -0.24 -0.86
N ARG A 15 -12.78 0.51 -1.64
CA ARG A 15 -12.95 1.94 -1.84
C ARG A 15 -14.38 2.27 -2.26
N ARG A 16 -14.90 1.61 -3.31
CA ARG A 16 -16.28 1.83 -3.79
C ARG A 16 -17.33 1.55 -2.72
N ARG A 17 -17.14 0.51 -1.92
CA ARG A 17 -18.09 0.15 -0.84
C ARG A 17 -18.04 1.17 0.30
N LEU A 18 -16.84 1.59 0.71
CA LEU A 18 -16.65 2.58 1.77
C LEU A 18 -17.19 3.95 1.37
N GLU A 19 -16.92 4.40 0.14
CA GLU A 19 -17.47 5.64 -0.40
C GLU A 19 -19.01 5.62 -0.47
N ALA A 20 -19.63 4.46 -0.70
CA ALA A 20 -21.09 4.31 -0.66
C ALA A 20 -21.68 4.46 0.76
N PHE A 21 -20.84 4.41 1.80
CA PHE A 21 -21.19 4.72 3.19
C PHE A 21 -20.68 6.11 3.60
N ASP A 22 -20.43 7.01 2.64
CA ASP A 22 -19.89 8.36 2.86
C ASP A 22 -18.51 8.40 3.54
N VAL A 23 -17.77 7.28 3.53
CA VAL A 23 -16.40 7.22 4.04
C VAL A 23 -15.44 7.72 2.96
N LYS A 24 -14.65 8.73 3.30
CA LYS A 24 -13.55 9.21 2.45
C LYS A 24 -12.35 8.27 2.57
N VAL A 25 -11.90 7.72 1.44
CA VAL A 25 -10.72 6.84 1.37
C VAL A 25 -9.57 7.59 0.74
N ASP A 26 -8.47 7.72 1.49
CA ASP A 26 -7.22 8.26 0.95
C ASP A 26 -6.37 7.14 0.32
N GLU A 27 -5.83 7.42 -0.87
CA GLU A 27 -4.96 6.51 -1.62
C GLU A 27 -3.63 7.17 -2.03
N GLU A 28 -3.28 8.33 -1.47
CA GLU A 28 -2.05 9.05 -1.82
C GLU A 28 -0.81 8.22 -1.55
N ILE A 29 -0.67 7.67 -0.33
CA ILE A 29 0.45 6.80 0.06
C ILE A 29 0.56 5.61 -0.90
N ARG A 30 -0.57 4.98 -1.23
CA ARG A 30 -0.59 3.86 -2.19
C ARG A 30 -0.04 4.29 -3.55
N ARG A 31 -0.44 5.47 -4.05
CA ARG A 31 -0.02 6.00 -5.34
C ARG A 31 1.46 6.36 -5.39
N VAL A 32 1.98 6.96 -4.32
CA VAL A 32 3.41 7.28 -4.19
C VAL A 32 4.22 5.99 -4.16
N LEU A 33 3.84 5.05 -3.29
CA LEU A 33 4.55 3.78 -3.14
C LEU A 33 4.51 2.93 -4.43
N MET A 34 3.43 2.94 -5.20
CA MET A 34 3.40 2.27 -6.53
C MET A 34 4.50 2.74 -7.49
N ARG A 35 4.95 3.99 -7.36
CA ARG A 35 6.00 4.56 -8.24
C ARG A 35 7.40 4.26 -7.73
N CYS A 36 7.55 4.06 -6.42
CA CYS A 36 8.84 3.93 -5.76
C CYS A 36 9.23 2.47 -5.50
N LEU A 37 8.26 1.57 -5.32
CA LEU A 37 8.51 0.18 -4.94
C LEU A 37 8.97 -0.65 -6.14
N LYS A 38 10.01 -1.45 -5.91
CA LYS A 38 10.50 -2.45 -6.86
C LYS A 38 9.57 -3.68 -6.86
N PRO A 39 9.62 -4.55 -7.89
CA PRO A 39 8.79 -5.75 -7.96
C PRO A 39 8.87 -6.64 -6.72
N GLU A 40 10.03 -6.69 -6.07
CA GLU A 40 10.30 -7.51 -4.88
C GLU A 40 9.62 -6.95 -3.62
N THR A 41 9.19 -5.68 -3.65
CA THR A 41 8.51 -4.98 -2.55
C THR A 41 7.02 -4.74 -2.84
N ARG A 42 6.41 -5.54 -3.71
CA ARG A 42 4.99 -5.39 -4.08
C ARG A 42 4.01 -5.87 -3.00
N THR A 43 4.47 -6.60 -2.01
CA THR A 43 3.64 -7.01 -0.88
C THR A 43 3.87 -6.09 0.32
N VAL A 44 2.86 -5.93 1.17
CA VAL A 44 2.93 -5.06 2.35
C VAL A 44 4.00 -5.58 3.33
N GLU A 45 4.08 -6.89 3.53
CA GLU A 45 5.11 -7.50 4.38
C GLU A 45 6.52 -7.38 3.78
N GLY A 46 6.63 -7.26 2.45
CA GLY A 46 7.92 -6.98 1.77
C GLY A 46 8.53 -5.63 2.14
N LEU A 47 7.72 -4.69 2.66
CA LEU A 47 8.23 -3.43 3.20
C LEU A 47 9.05 -3.61 4.48
N SER A 48 8.89 -4.71 5.21
CA SER A 48 9.70 -4.99 6.40
C SER A 48 11.20 -5.06 6.09
N GLY A 49 11.57 -5.51 4.88
CA GLY A 49 12.96 -5.50 4.42
C GLY A 49 13.52 -4.10 4.15
N LEU A 50 12.71 -3.04 4.24
CA LEU A 50 13.15 -1.66 4.15
C LEU A 50 13.37 -1.00 5.53
N ILE A 51 13.05 -1.68 6.64
CA ILE A 51 13.16 -1.12 8.00
C ILE A 51 14.59 -0.68 8.29
N ASP A 52 15.58 -1.53 7.98
CA ASP A 52 17.00 -1.25 8.17
C ASP A 52 17.44 -0.04 7.32
N VAL A 53 16.90 0.11 6.11
CA VAL A 53 17.19 1.22 5.19
C VAL A 53 16.60 2.54 5.68
N LEU A 54 15.44 2.48 6.36
CA LEU A 54 14.75 3.64 6.91
C LEU A 54 15.31 4.07 8.28
N GLY A 55 16.31 3.36 8.82
CA GLY A 55 17.01 3.72 10.05
C GLY A 55 16.14 3.59 11.31
N LEU A 56 15.12 2.72 11.27
CA LEU A 56 14.24 2.46 12.41
C LEU A 56 14.80 1.40 13.38
N ASP A 57 16.03 0.93 13.15
CA ASP A 57 16.78 0.12 14.10
C ASP A 57 17.26 0.98 15.28
N GLY A 58 16.40 1.13 16.28
CA GLY A 58 16.82 1.32 17.67
C GLY A 58 17.37 2.68 18.08
N ARG A 59 16.67 3.78 17.77
CA ARG A 59 16.68 5.01 18.59
C ARG A 59 15.28 5.60 18.75
#